data_AF-A0A4R4UMN7-F1
#
_entry.id   AF-A0A4R4UMN7-F1
#
_cell.length_a   1.000
_cell.length_b   1.000
_cell.length_c   1.000
_cell.angle_alpha   90.00
_cell.angle_beta   90.00
_cell.angle_gamma   90.00
#
_symmetry.space_group_name_H-M   'P 1'
#
loop_
_entity.id
_entity.type
_entity.pdbx_description
1 polymer ?
#
loop_
_entity_poly.entity_id
_entity_poly.type
_entity_poly.pdbx_seq_one_letter_code
_entity_poly.pdbx_strand_id
1 'polypeptide(L)' 'MEPSPEAIAWGKRQAERSPRWTAAKWRQVGTIFGVVLSPEGAPAEQDQDADDQTPETLRDAA' A
#
# COMPACT_ATOMS: atom_id res chain seq x y z
N MET A 1 13.88 -1.26 25.00
CA MET A 1 13.76 0.19 24.80
C MET A 1 12.48 0.41 24.02
N GLU A 2 11.48 1.07 24.60
CA GLU A 2 10.24 1.35 23.88
C GLU A 2 10.35 2.68 23.13
N PRO A 3 9.81 2.78 21.90
CA PRO A 3 9.84 4.03 21.14
C PRO A 3 8.99 5.11 21.80
N SER A 4 9.38 6.37 21.63
CA SER A 4 8.57 7.49 22.13
C SER A 4 7.21 7.55 21.42
N PRO A 5 6.16 8.08 22.08
CA PRO A 5 4.85 8.26 21.45
C PRO A 5 4.91 9.08 20.14
N GLU A 6 5.82 10.05 20.07
CA GLU A 6 6.03 10.87 18.89
C GLU A 6 6.62 10.05 17.72
N ALA A 7 7.59 9.18 18.00
CA ALA A 7 8.16 8.29 16.98
C ALA A 7 7.10 7.32 16.43
N ILE A 8 6.21 6.81 17.29
CA ILE A 8 5.08 5.98 16.88
C ILE A 8 4.13 6.78 15.97
N ALA A 9 3.74 7.99 16.38
CA ALA A 9 2.82 8.84 15.62
C ALA A 9 3.42 9.23 14.25
N TRP A 10 4.72 9.54 14.22
CA TRP A 10 5.44 9.81 12.99
C TRP A 10 5.45 8.57 12.07
N GLY A 11 5.75 7.39 12.61
CA GLY A 11 5.76 6.13 11.85
C GLY A 11 4.41 5.81 11.21
N LYS A 12 3.31 6.01 11.96
CA LYS A 12 1.95 5.84 11.42
C LYS A 12 1.67 6.77 10.23
N ARG A 13 1.98 8.07 10.38
CA ARG A 13 1.81 9.05 9.30
C ARG A 13 2.64 8.73 8.06
N GLN A 14 3.85 8.19 8.23
CA GLN A 14 4.66 7.76 7.10
C GLN A 14 4.11 6.52 6.42
N ALA A 15 3.65 5.52 7.20
CA ALA A 15 3.04 4.31 6.65
C ALA A 15 1.77 4.64 5.84
N GLU A 16 0.93 5.55 6.33
CA GLU A 16 -0.28 6.02 5.63
C GLU A 16 0.03 6.70 4.29
N ARG A 17 1.17 7.39 4.18
CA ARG A 17 1.59 8.09 2.96
C ARG A 17 2.39 7.21 2.00
N SER A 18 2.80 6.02 2.44
CA SER A 18 3.63 5.13 1.64
C SER A 18 2.76 4.35 0.65
N PRO A 19 3.21 4.16 -0.61
CA PRO A 19 2.49 3.31 -1.55
C PRO A 19 2.31 1.91 -0.98
N ARG A 20 1.10 1.35 -1.09
CA ARG A 20 0.88 -0.06 -0.77
C ARG A 20 1.62 -0.92 -1.80
N TRP A 21 2.29 -1.96 -1.33
CA TRP A 21 3.03 -2.88 -2.19
C TRP A 21 2.19 -4.14 -2.38
N THR A 22 1.96 -4.51 -3.63
CA THR A 22 1.25 -5.74 -3.97
C THR A 22 2.09 -6.97 -3.65
N ALA A 23 1.45 -8.11 -3.46
CA ALA A 23 2.12 -9.40 -3.33
C ALA A 23 3.07 -9.70 -4.50
N ALA A 24 2.74 -9.25 -5.73
CA ALA A 24 3.63 -9.39 -6.88
C ALA A 24 4.96 -8.63 -6.69
N LYS A 25 4.90 -7.41 -6.16
CA LYS A 25 6.08 -6.59 -5.88
C LYS A 25 6.92 -7.21 -4.76
N TRP A 26 6.29 -7.73 -3.71
CA TRP A 26 6.99 -8.45 -2.64
C TRP A 26 7.70 -9.71 -3.14
N ARG A 27 7.08 -10.48 -4.04
CA ARG A 27 7.73 -11.63 -4.68
C ARG A 27 8.98 -11.22 -5.46
N GLN A 28 8.91 -10.12 -6.22
CA GLN A 28 10.07 -9.62 -6.96
C GLN A 28 11.23 -9.22 -6.03
N VAL A 29 10.93 -8.55 -4.91
CA VAL A 29 11.92 -8.22 -3.88
C VAL A 29 12.55 -9.48 -3.30
N GLY A 30 11.74 -10.48 -2.97
CA GLY A 30 12.23 -11.78 -2.52
C GLY A 30 13.23 -12.41 -3.49
N THR A 31 12.91 -12.41 -4.79
CA THR A 31 13.80 -12.91 -5.84
C THR A 31 15.13 -12.15 -5.90
N ILE A 32 15.11 -10.81 -5.82
CA ILE A 32 16.33 -9.97 -5.88
C ILE A 32 17.28 -10.31 -4.72
N PHE A 33 16.73 -10.52 -3.53
CA PHE A 33 17.51 -10.80 -2.32
C PHE A 33 17.70 -12.30 -2.05
N GLY A 34 17.18 -13.18 -2.89
CA GLY A 34 17.26 -14.64 -2.69
C GLY A 34 16.53 -15.13 -1.44
N VAL A 35 15.48 -14.42 -1.01
CA VAL A 35 14.70 -14.75 0.20
C VAL A 35 13.25 -15.09 -0.16
N VAL A 36 12.66 -16.03 0.58
CA VAL A 36 11.23 -16.32 0.49
C VAL A 36 10.52 -15.54 1.60
N LEU A 37 9.72 -14.56 1.21
CA LEU A 37 8.89 -13.79 2.14
C LEU A 37 7.58 -14.56 2.39
N SER A 38 7.35 -15.01 3.62
CA SER A 38 6.10 -15.69 3.99
C SER A 38 4.98 -14.66 4.21
N PRO A 39 3.77 -14.88 3.68
CA PRO A 39 2.64 -13.95 3.84
C PRO A 39 1.99 -13.96 5.23
N GLU A 40 2.47 -14.79 6.18
CA GLU A 40 1.80 -15.12 7.45
C GLU A 40 1.70 -13.99 8.50
N GLY A 41 1.90 -12.73 8.11
CA GLY A 41 1.77 -11.56 8.98
C GLY A 41 1.06 -10.36 8.35
N ALA A 42 0.55 -10.47 7.11
CA ALA A 42 -0.16 -9.38 6.47
C ALA A 42 -1.61 -9.33 6.99
N PRO A 43 -2.09 -8.22 7.58
CA PRO A 43 -3.53 -8.04 7.74
C PRO A 43 -4.16 -8.11 6.35
N ALA A 44 -5.28 -8.84 6.24
CA ALA A 44 -5.95 -9.14 4.99
C ALA A 44 -6.00 -7.88 4.08
N GLU A 45 -5.37 -7.98 2.92
CA GLU A 45 -5.43 -6.97 1.87
C GLU A 45 -6.91 -6.81 1.50
N GLN A 46 -7.56 -5.73 1.94
CA GLN A 46 -8.76 -5.25 1.28
C GLN A 46 -8.30 -4.69 -0.06
N ASP A 47 -8.27 -5.56 -1.07
CA ASP A 47 -8.30 -5.16 -2.48
C ASP A 47 -9.59 -4.36 -2.69
N GLN A 48 -9.51 -3.05 -2.54
CA GLN A 48 -10.45 -2.12 -3.15
C GLN A 48 -9.93 -1.84 -4.56
N ASP A 49 -10.15 -2.81 -5.45
CA ASP A 49 -10.39 -2.52 -6.86
C ASP A 49 -11.73 -1.77 -6.94
N ALA A 50 -11.67 -0.46 -6.80
CA ALA A 50 -12.74 0.45 -7.18
C ALA A 50 -12.15 1.45 -8.18
N ASP A 51 -12.09 1.00 -9.43
CA ASP A 51 -12.58 1.74 -10.59
C ASP A 51 -12.68 3.27 -10.40
N ASP A 52 -11.56 3.98 -10.59
CA ASP A 52 -11.57 5.43 -10.84
C ASP A 52 -11.13 5.68 -12.29
N GLN A 53 -11.89 5.10 -13.23
CA GLN A 53 -12.04 5.67 -14.55
C GLN A 53 -13.31 6.50 -14.55
N THR A 54 -13.24 7.68 -13.93
CA THR A 54 -14.27 8.70 -14.05
C THR A 54 -13.84 9.76 -15.07
N PRO A 55 -14.18 9.66 -16.36
CA PRO A 55 -14.20 10.82 -17.24
C PRO A 55 -15.53 11.59 -17.01
N GLU A 56 -15.68 12.27 -15.89
CA GLU A 56 -16.57 13.43 -15.80
C GLU A 56 -15.78 14.61 -16.43
N THR A 57 -16.18 15.34 -17.46
CA THR A 57 -17.51 15.75 -17.93
C THR A 57 -17.39 16.19 -19.39
N LEU A 58 -17.99 15.46 -20.34
CA LEU A 58 -18.36 16.04 -21.64
C LEU A 58 -19.87 15.85 -21.81
N ARG A 59 -20.64 16.72 -21.15
CA ARG A 59 -22.04 16.97 -21.47
C ARG A 59 -22.30 18.45 -21.56
N ASP A 60 -22.76 18.82 -22.75
CA ASP A 60 -23.64 19.93 -23.07
C ASP A 60 -23.08 21.36 -22.98
N ALA A 61 -22.57 21.83 -24.12
CA ALA A 61 -23.03 23.10 -24.67
C ALA A 61 -23.67 22.81 -26.04
N ALA A 62 -24.92 23.27 -26.17
CA ALA A 62 -25.86 23.08 -27.26
C ALA A 62 -25.40 23.62 -28.63
#